data_AF-A0A2K3LCA0-F1
#
_entry.id   AF-A0A2K3LCA0-F1
#
_cell.length_a   1.000
_cell.length_b   1.000
_cell.length_c   1.000
_cell.angle_alpha   90.00
_cell.angle_beta   90.00
_cell.angle_gamma   90.00
#
_symmetry.space_group_name_H-M   'P 1'
#
loop_
_entity.id
_entity.type
_entity.pdbx_description
1 polymer ?
#
loop_
_entity_poly.entity_id
_entity_poly.type
_entity_poly.pdbx_seq_one_letter_code
_entity_poly.pdbx_strand_id
1 'polypeptide(L)'
;FENDTALIPKETSWFGYYPDRHFKPVLPPQKTKLYTEDWIGLRALDEAGRVHFISVPGQHAEITEAVIKKHVVPYLNGQKS
;
A
#
# COMPACT_ATOMS: atom_id res chain seq x y z
N PHE A 1 6.60 -4.77 -1.84
CA PHE A 1 7.97 -5.25 -2.07
C PHE A 1 8.44 -4.78 -3.43
N GLU A 2 9.65 -4.22 -3.52
CA GLU A 2 10.09 -3.53 -4.75
C GLU A 2 10.21 -4.46 -5.95
N ASN A 3 10.58 -5.72 -5.70
CA ASN A 3 10.80 -6.74 -6.71
C ASN A 3 9.72 -7.84 -6.67
N ASP A 4 8.53 -7.55 -6.14
CA ASP A 4 7.42 -8.52 -6.10
C ASP A 4 7.08 -9.02 -7.50
N THR A 5 7.01 -10.34 -7.67
CA THR A 5 6.64 -11.02 -8.92
C THR A 5 5.37 -11.86 -8.78
N ALA A 6 4.80 -11.98 -7.57
CA ALA A 6 3.57 -12.72 -7.31
C ALA A 6 2.33 -11.83 -7.53
N LEU A 7 2.40 -10.55 -7.16
CA LEU A 7 1.32 -9.59 -7.35
C LEU A 7 1.44 -8.88 -8.69
N ILE A 8 0.36 -8.91 -9.49
CA ILE A 8 0.31 -8.31 -10.82
C ILE A 8 -0.93 -7.41 -10.95
N PRO A 9 -0.77 -6.07 -11.03
CA PRO A 9 0.46 -5.31 -10.79
C PRO A 9 0.84 -5.31 -9.31
N LYS A 10 2.12 -5.09 -8.96
CA LYS A 10 2.59 -5.07 -7.56
C LYS A 10 1.91 -3.99 -6.72
N GLU A 11 1.46 -2.91 -7.37
CA GLU A 11 0.72 -1.78 -6.80
C GLU A 11 -0.65 -2.19 -6.23
N THR A 12 -1.14 -3.40 -6.52
CA THR A 12 -2.33 -3.98 -5.84
C THR A 12 -2.19 -4.01 -4.32
N SER A 13 -0.97 -4.16 -3.78
CA SER A 13 -0.69 -4.06 -2.33
C SER A 13 -1.03 -2.70 -1.73
N TRP A 14 -1.11 -1.66 -2.56
CA TRP A 14 -1.37 -0.28 -2.16
C TRP A 14 -2.69 0.24 -2.72
N PHE A 15 -3.63 -0.62 -3.14
CA PHE A 15 -4.86 -0.21 -3.82
C PHE A 15 -4.65 0.52 -5.16
N GLY A 16 -3.45 0.41 -5.75
CA GLY A 16 -3.21 0.78 -7.15
C GLY A 16 -3.63 -0.35 -8.09
N TYR A 17 -4.00 -0.01 -9.32
CA TYR A 17 -4.43 -1.00 -10.31
C TYR A 17 -4.30 -0.50 -11.75
N TYR A 18 -4.63 -1.34 -12.72
CA TYR A 18 -4.76 -0.89 -14.10
C TYR A 18 -6.06 -0.07 -14.33
N PRO A 19 -6.11 0.78 -15.37
CA PRO A 19 -7.31 1.47 -15.77
C PRO A 19 -8.36 0.47 -16.27
N ASP A 20 -9.64 0.84 -16.19
CA ASP A 20 -10.74 0.03 -16.71
C ASP A 20 -10.45 -0.40 -18.16
N ARG A 21 -10.53 -1.70 -18.42
CA ARG A 21 -10.34 -2.33 -19.75
C ARG A 21 -8.93 -2.20 -20.35
N HIS A 22 -7.93 -1.76 -19.58
CA HIS A 22 -6.55 -1.63 -20.04
C HIS A 22 -5.61 -2.36 -19.08
N PHE A 23 -4.40 -2.69 -19.55
CA PHE A 23 -3.35 -3.28 -18.70
C PHE A 23 -2.19 -2.32 -18.45
N LYS A 24 -2.23 -1.09 -18.97
CA LYS A 24 -1.21 -0.04 -18.78
C LYS A 24 -1.84 1.35 -18.99
N PRO A 25 -1.27 2.42 -18.39
CA PRO A 25 -0.22 2.39 -17.35
C PRO A 25 -0.79 1.94 -15.99
N VAL A 26 0.04 1.51 -15.05
CA VAL A 26 -0.43 1.25 -13.67
C VAL A 26 -0.80 2.58 -13.02
N LEU A 27 -1.99 2.63 -12.40
CA LEU A 27 -2.46 3.79 -11.64
C LEU A 27 -2.06 3.64 -10.17
N PRO A 28 -1.45 4.66 -9.55
CA PRO A 28 -1.32 4.71 -8.09
C PRO A 28 -2.72 4.84 -7.44
N PRO A 29 -2.87 4.49 -6.15
CA PRO A 29 -4.17 4.54 -5.48
C PRO A 29 -4.89 5.88 -5.66
N GLN A 30 -4.16 7.00 -5.57
CA GLN A 30 -4.71 8.37 -5.68
C GLN A 30 -5.34 8.69 -7.04
N LYS A 31 -5.09 7.88 -8.08
CA LYS A 31 -5.68 8.03 -9.42
C LYS A 31 -6.80 7.04 -9.71
N THR A 32 -7.14 6.16 -8.78
CA THR A 32 -8.23 5.19 -8.94
C THR A 32 -9.59 5.81 -8.61
N LYS A 33 -10.69 5.27 -9.17
CA LYS A 33 -12.05 5.66 -8.78
C LYS A 33 -12.33 5.36 -7.30
N LEU A 34 -11.86 4.21 -6.81
CA LEU A 34 -11.96 3.82 -5.40
C LEU A 34 -11.46 4.90 -4.45
N TYR A 35 -10.34 5.56 -4.78
CA TYR A 35 -9.81 6.67 -3.99
C TYR A 35 -10.50 8.00 -4.29
N THR A 36 -10.64 8.38 -5.57
CA THR A 36 -11.14 9.70 -5.97
C THR A 36 -12.62 9.92 -5.65
N GLU A 37 -13.41 8.85 -5.59
CA GLU A 37 -14.80 8.85 -5.15
C GLU A 37 -14.97 8.36 -3.70
N ASP A 38 -13.86 8.01 -3.04
CA ASP A 38 -13.75 7.63 -1.63
C ASP A 38 -14.71 6.50 -1.19
N TRP A 39 -14.86 5.48 -2.03
CA TRP A 39 -15.84 4.39 -1.85
C TRP A 39 -15.74 3.67 -0.51
N ILE A 40 -14.54 3.60 0.07
CA ILE A 40 -14.25 2.89 1.33
C ILE A 40 -13.62 3.81 2.39
N GLY A 41 -13.61 5.13 2.16
CA GLY A 41 -12.93 6.07 3.06
C GLY A 41 -11.40 6.10 2.93
N LEU A 42 -10.82 5.49 1.89
CA LEU A 42 -9.36 5.43 1.72
C LEU A 42 -8.75 6.83 1.56
N ARG A 43 -9.39 7.74 0.83
CA ARG A 43 -8.91 9.12 0.68
C ARG A 43 -9.01 9.85 2.02
N ALA A 44 -10.13 9.75 2.70
CA ALA A 44 -10.31 10.40 4.00
C ALA A 44 -9.27 9.91 5.04
N LEU A 45 -8.93 8.62 5.04
CA LEU A 45 -7.87 8.07 5.89
C LEU A 45 -6.48 8.58 5.49
N ASP A 46 -6.18 8.65 4.19
CA ASP A 46 -4.90 9.16 3.67
C ASP A 46 -4.71 10.65 4.01
N GLU A 47 -5.73 11.47 3.76
CA GLU A 47 -5.73 12.90 4.10
C GLU A 47 -5.63 13.16 5.61
N ALA A 48 -6.20 12.26 6.43
CA ALA A 48 -6.07 12.30 7.89
C ALA A 48 -4.72 11.75 8.41
N GLY A 49 -3.81 11.34 7.52
CA GLY A 49 -2.51 10.78 7.89
C GLY A 49 -2.57 9.38 8.51
N ARG A 50 -3.66 8.63 8.29
CA ARG A 50 -3.91 7.29 8.84
C ARG A 50 -3.54 6.15 7.88
N VAL A 51 -3.05 6.48 6.69
CA VAL A 51 -2.51 5.52 5.72
C VAL A 51 -1.02 5.78 5.53
N HIS A 52 -0.23 4.71 5.53
CA HIS A 52 1.22 4.78 5.32
C HIS A 52 1.62 3.82 4.20
N PHE A 53 2.06 4.37 3.06
CA PHE A 53 2.58 3.60 1.93
C PHE A 53 4.07 3.33 2.13
N ILE A 54 4.43 2.11 2.53
CA ILE A 54 5.82 1.73 2.84
C ILE A 54 6.36 0.79 1.77
N SER A 55 7.47 1.19 1.13
CA SER A 55 8.24 0.34 0.21
C SER A 55 9.42 -0.28 0.94
N VAL A 56 9.69 -1.55 0.65
CA VAL A 56 10.85 -2.29 1.15
C VAL A 56 11.46 -3.13 0.01
N PRO A 57 12.78 -3.28 -0.03
CA PRO A 57 13.44 -4.16 -1.00
C PRO A 57 13.06 -5.63 -0.73
N GLY A 58 13.10 -6.46 -1.78
CA GLY A 58 12.85 -7.90 -1.67
C GLY A 58 11.75 -8.43 -2.60
N GLN A 59 11.61 -9.75 -2.61
CA GLN A 59 10.54 -10.50 -3.28
C GLN A 59 9.25 -10.52 -2.44
N HIS A 60 8.22 -11.22 -2.93
CA HIS A 60 6.94 -11.36 -2.25
C HIS A 60 7.11 -11.94 -0.84
N ALA A 61 6.64 -11.20 0.17
CA ALA A 61 6.72 -11.56 1.59
C ALA A 61 8.15 -11.83 2.13
N GLU A 62 9.19 -11.38 1.41
CA GLU A 62 10.57 -11.41 1.90
C GLU A 62 10.76 -10.28 2.92
N ILE A 63 10.46 -10.56 4.19
CA ILE A 63 10.48 -9.58 5.27
C ILE A 63 11.57 -9.95 6.28
N THR A 64 12.57 -9.08 6.44
CA THR A 64 13.61 -9.24 7.46
C THR A 64 13.15 -8.76 8.82
N GLU A 65 13.78 -9.26 9.89
CA GLU A 65 13.52 -8.79 11.26
C GLU A 65 13.75 -7.27 11.41
N ALA A 66 14.76 -6.72 10.71
CA ALA A 66 15.03 -5.29 10.70
C ALA A 66 13.86 -4.48 10.10
N VAL A 67 13.25 -4.96 9.02
CA VAL A 67 12.06 -4.35 8.41
C VAL A 67 10.87 -4.41 9.39
N ILE A 68 10.63 -5.55 10.03
CA ILE A 68 9.54 -5.71 11.02
C ILE A 68 9.72 -4.72 12.18
N LYS A 69 10.91 -4.69 12.78
CA LYS A 69 11.23 -3.78 13.90
C LYS A 69 11.05 -2.32 13.52
N LYS A 70 11.42 -1.94 12.30
CA LYS A 70 11.33 -0.56 11.82
C LYS A 70 9.91 -0.14 11.45
N HIS A 71 9.15 -1.00 10.78
CA HIS A 71 7.91 -0.60 10.09
C HIS A 71 6.63 -1.20 10.68
N VAL A 72 6.71 -2.30 11.46
CA VAL A 72 5.53 -2.99 12.01
C VAL A 72 5.43 -2.79 13.52
N VAL A 73 6.52 -3.06 14.26
CA VAL A 73 6.54 -2.98 15.74
C VAL A 73 6.03 -1.64 16.30
N PRO A 74 6.30 -0.47 15.70
CA PRO A 74 5.77 0.81 16.20
C PRO A 74 4.24 0.85 16.32
N TYR A 75 3.50 0.04 15.56
CA TYR A 75 2.04 -0.03 15.58
C TYR A 75 1.47 -1.11 16.51
N LEU A 76 2.31 -1.99 17.06
CA LEU A 76 1.89 -3.10 17.94
C LEU A 76 1.98 -2.76 19.42
N ASN A 77 2.81 -1.78 19.76
CA ASN A 77 2.89 -1.24 21.11
C ASN A 77 1.74 -0.26 21.25
N GLY A 78 0.54 -0.76 21.60
CA GLY A 78 -0.66 0.05 21.78
C GLY A 78 -0.32 1.36 22.48
N GLN A 79 -0.82 2.48 21.95
CA GLN A 79 -0.59 3.79 22.54
C GLN A 79 -0.92 3.69 24.03
N LYS A 80 0.10 3.75 24.88
CA LYS A 80 -0.12 3.99 26.30
C LYS A 80 -0.68 5.41 26.37
N SER A 81 -2.00 5.50 26.53
CA SER A 81 -2.67 6.69 27.04
C SER A 81 -2.08 7.09 28.38
#